data_AF-A0A3P9MTM3-F1
#
_entry.id   AF-A0A3P9MTM3-F1
#
_cell.length_a   1.000
_cell.length_b   1.000
_cell.length_c   1.000
_cell.angle_alpha   90.00
_cell.angle_beta   90.00
_cell.angle_gamma   90.00
#
_symmetry.space_group_name_H-M   'P 1'
#
loop_
_entity.id
_entity.type
_entity.pdbx_description
1 polymer ?
#
loop_
_entity_poly.entity_id
_entity_poly.type
_entity_poly.pdbx_seq_one_letter_code
_entity_poly.pdbx_strand_id
1 'polypeptide(L)'
;MEEDPETGNSSRTERKALEKAKILQRERERKVFRLVGRVLKKPEAERSEEEAAALLLHREAVDELCRRQIRRNVLKRKQEEVFDDADELKSKVKQLAAAVKQANHLVVYTGAGISTVCRTFLPLCFCDLKVSQK
;
A
#
# COMPACT_ATOMS: atom_id res chain seq x y z
N MET A 1 21.89 -62.83 -23.59
CA MET A 1 21.68 -62.25 -22.25
C MET A 1 22.58 -61.04 -22.16
N GLU A 2 22.05 -59.84 -22.31
CA GLU A 2 22.65 -58.61 -21.74
C GLU A 2 21.49 -57.65 -21.43
N GLU A 3 20.90 -57.83 -20.25
CA GLU A 3 20.34 -56.74 -19.43
C GLU A 3 21.53 -56.20 -18.62
N ASP A 4 21.76 -54.92 -18.30
CA ASP A 4 20.95 -53.77 -17.85
C ASP A 4 21.99 -52.60 -17.65
N PRO A 5 21.76 -51.41 -17.01
CA PRO A 5 20.64 -50.45 -16.94
C PRO A 5 21.15 -48.97 -17.08
N GLU A 6 20.73 -48.19 -18.09
CA GLU A 6 21.07 -46.75 -18.22
C GLU A 6 19.85 -45.82 -17.93
N THR A 7 18.85 -46.29 -17.19
CA THR A 7 17.56 -45.59 -17.06
C THR A 7 17.39 -44.77 -15.77
N GLY A 8 18.40 -44.74 -14.89
CA GLY A 8 18.33 -44.07 -13.57
C GLY A 8 18.65 -42.57 -13.58
N ASN A 9 19.41 -42.10 -14.57
CA ASN A 9 19.92 -40.72 -14.60
C ASN A 9 19.00 -39.73 -15.34
N SER A 10 18.21 -40.18 -16.31
CA SER A 10 17.32 -39.35 -17.13
C SER A 10 16.27 -38.62 -16.29
N SER A 11 15.61 -39.32 -15.36
CA SER A 11 14.56 -38.72 -14.53
C SER A 11 15.06 -37.59 -13.61
N ARG A 12 16.29 -37.69 -13.09
CA ARG A 12 16.89 -36.69 -12.21
C ARG A 12 17.44 -35.51 -12.98
N THR A 13 18.04 -35.74 -14.15
CA THR A 13 18.53 -34.67 -15.03
C THR A 13 17.36 -33.90 -15.65
N GLU A 14 16.28 -34.57 -16.04
CA GLU A 14 15.03 -33.96 -16.49
C GLU A 14 14.38 -33.10 -15.40
N ARG A 15 14.23 -33.62 -14.18
CA ARG A 15 13.70 -32.84 -13.04
C ARG A 15 14.54 -31.58 -12.79
N LYS A 16 15.87 -31.69 -12.80
CA LYS A 16 16.79 -30.55 -12.67
C LYS A 16 16.68 -29.57 -13.84
N ALA A 17 16.49 -30.06 -15.06
CA ALA A 17 16.31 -29.21 -16.24
C ALA A 17 15.00 -28.42 -16.17
N LEU A 18 13.92 -29.06 -15.73
CA LEU A 18 12.61 -28.43 -15.51
C LEU A 18 12.68 -27.37 -14.40
N GLU A 19 13.36 -27.65 -13.29
CA GLU A 19 13.57 -26.65 -12.23
C GLU A 19 14.41 -25.47 -12.70
N LYS A 20 15.50 -25.72 -13.45
CA LYS A 20 16.30 -24.66 -14.07
C LYS A 20 15.47 -23.82 -15.04
N ALA A 21 14.63 -24.44 -15.85
CA ALA A 21 13.73 -23.73 -16.76
C ALA A 21 12.73 -22.84 -16.00
N LYS A 22 12.14 -23.35 -14.90
CA LYS A 22 11.26 -22.55 -14.01
C LYS A 22 11.99 -21.37 -13.39
N ILE A 23 13.25 -21.54 -12.97
CA ILE A 23 14.07 -20.45 -12.41
C ILE A 23 14.33 -19.39 -13.49
N LEU A 24 14.76 -19.80 -14.68
CA LEU A 24 15.04 -18.90 -15.80
C LEU A 24 13.78 -18.14 -16.23
N GLN A 25 12.62 -18.80 -16.25
CA GLN A 25 11.34 -18.16 -16.53
C GLN A 25 11.02 -17.06 -15.51
N ARG A 26 11.14 -17.36 -14.21
CA ARG A 26 10.94 -16.36 -13.14
C ARG A 26 11.89 -15.19 -13.25
N GLU A 27 13.14 -15.42 -13.65
CA GLU A 27 14.10 -14.35 -13.88
C GLU A 27 13.71 -13.47 -15.07
N ARG A 28 13.24 -14.06 -16.17
CA ARG A 28 12.74 -13.33 -17.34
C ARG A 28 11.53 -12.47 -16.96
N GLU A 29 10.56 -13.03 -16.24
CA GLU A 29 9.40 -12.30 -15.74
C GLU A 29 9.83 -11.13 -14.84
N ARG A 30 10.77 -11.34 -13.90
CA ARG A 30 11.32 -10.26 -13.06
C ARG A 30 12.01 -9.17 -13.87
N LYS A 31 12.73 -9.53 -14.94
CA LYS A 31 13.36 -8.56 -15.84
C LYS A 31 12.30 -7.74 -16.56
N VAL A 32 11.24 -8.37 -17.08
CA VAL A 32 10.09 -7.68 -17.70
C VAL A 32 9.45 -6.70 -16.70
N PHE A 33 9.15 -7.14 -15.47
CA PHE A 33 8.60 -6.26 -14.44
C PHE A 33 9.50 -5.06 -14.13
N ARG A 34 10.82 -5.22 -14.12
CA ARG A 34 11.77 -4.11 -13.91
C ARG A 34 11.80 -3.15 -15.10
N LEU A 35 11.77 -3.67 -16.33
CA LEU A 35 11.76 -2.89 -17.56
C LEU A 35 10.47 -2.06 -17.64
N VAL A 36 9.31 -2.72 -17.53
CA VAL A 36 8.00 -2.06 -17.52
C VAL A 36 7.93 -1.03 -16.39
N GLY A 37 8.42 -1.36 -15.19
CA GLY A 37 8.46 -0.41 -14.08
C GLY A 37 9.37 0.79 -14.30
N ARG A 38 10.43 0.68 -15.12
CA ARG A 38 11.29 1.80 -15.51
C ARG A 38 10.60 2.69 -16.56
N VAL A 39 9.94 2.07 -17.53
CA VAL A 39 9.19 2.78 -18.59
C VAL A 39 8.00 3.53 -18.01
N LEU A 40 7.22 2.90 -17.11
CA LEU A 40 6.06 3.53 -16.46
C LEU A 40 6.42 4.73 -15.58
N LYS A 41 7.68 4.86 -15.14
CA LYS A 41 8.15 6.06 -14.43
C LYS A 41 8.38 7.26 -15.36
N LYS A 42 8.58 7.02 -16.65
CA LYS A 42 8.75 8.08 -17.65
C LYS A 42 7.37 8.63 -18.06
N PRO A 43 7.24 9.94 -18.29
CA PRO A 43 6.03 10.53 -18.84
C PRO A 43 5.80 10.03 -20.27
N GLU A 44 4.54 9.99 -20.70
CA GLU A 44 4.17 9.38 -21.99
C GLU A 44 4.82 10.06 -23.19
N ALA A 45 5.08 11.36 -23.07
CA ALA A 45 5.71 12.20 -24.09
C ALA A 45 7.21 11.90 -24.32
N GLU A 46 7.87 11.21 -23.39
CA GLU A 46 9.29 10.86 -23.47
C GLU A 46 9.53 9.37 -23.75
N ARG A 47 8.45 8.61 -24.00
CA ARG A 47 8.56 7.17 -24.27
C ARG A 47 8.98 6.94 -25.72
N SER A 48 9.98 6.10 -25.91
CA SER A 48 10.37 5.60 -27.24
C SER A 48 9.28 4.66 -27.79
N GLU A 49 9.16 4.58 -29.12
CA GLU A 49 8.23 3.64 -29.79
C GLU A 49 8.47 2.18 -29.38
N GLU A 50 9.73 1.80 -29.14
CA GLU A 50 10.12 0.48 -28.64
C GLU A 50 9.60 0.23 -27.22
N GLU A 51 9.60 1.26 -26.37
CA GLU A 51 9.10 1.18 -25.01
C GLU A 51 7.56 1.07 -24.99
N ALA A 52 6.89 1.78 -25.90
CA ALA A 52 5.44 1.67 -26.09
C ALA A 52 5.04 0.27 -26.58
N ALA A 53 5.78 -0.29 -27.53
CA ALA A 53 5.58 -1.66 -28.00
C ALA A 53 5.81 -2.70 -26.87
N ALA A 54 6.82 -2.51 -26.03
CA ALA A 54 7.08 -3.38 -24.89
C ALA A 54 5.97 -3.33 -23.82
N LEU A 55 5.35 -2.15 -23.60
CA LEU A 55 4.18 -2.02 -22.71
C LEU A 55 2.96 -2.75 -23.27
N LEU A 56 2.74 -2.67 -24.59
CA LEU A 56 1.66 -3.39 -25.26
C LEU A 56 1.86 -4.91 -25.25
N LEU A 57 3.11 -5.38 -25.33
CA LEU A 57 3.45 -6.80 -25.26
C LEU A 57 3.25 -7.36 -23.84
N HIS A 58 3.48 -6.55 -22.80
CA HIS A 58 3.46 -6.99 -21.41
C HIS A 58 2.34 -6.34 -20.58
N ARG A 59 1.11 -6.35 -21.10
CA ARG A 59 -0.06 -5.72 -20.45
C ARG A 59 -0.30 -6.21 -19.02
N GLU A 60 -0.19 -7.51 -18.77
CA GLU A 60 -0.41 -8.07 -17.43
C GLU A 60 0.57 -7.50 -16.38
N ALA A 61 1.82 -7.28 -16.77
CA ALA A 61 2.83 -6.68 -15.90
C ALA A 61 2.55 -5.19 -15.65
N VAL A 62 2.03 -4.47 -16.66
CA VAL A 62 1.60 -3.06 -16.55
C VAL A 62 0.43 -2.94 -15.58
N ASP A 63 -0.61 -3.75 -15.74
CA ASP A 63 -1.81 -3.74 -14.89
C ASP A 63 -1.46 -4.02 -13.43
N GLU A 64 -0.64 -5.04 -13.19
CA GLU A 64 -0.19 -5.39 -11.84
C GLU A 64 0.64 -4.26 -11.20
N LEU A 65 1.53 -3.61 -11.95
CA LEU A 65 2.30 -2.47 -11.46
C LEU A 65 1.42 -1.25 -11.17
N CYS A 66 0.41 -0.99 -12.01
CA CYS A 66 -0.56 0.08 -11.82
C CYS A 66 -1.38 -0.15 -10.54
N ARG A 67 -1.88 -1.38 -10.32
CA ARG A 67 -2.58 -1.76 -9.07
C ARG A 67 -1.70 -1.55 -7.84
N ARG A 68 -0.43 -1.92 -7.90
CA ARG A 68 0.54 -1.69 -6.80
C ARG A 68 0.79 -0.21 -6.56
N GLN A 69 0.81 0.61 -7.60
CA GLN A 69 0.97 2.05 -7.48
C GLN A 69 -0.26 2.70 -6.82
N ILE A 70 -1.48 2.32 -7.23
CA ILE A 70 -2.73 2.79 -6.62
C ILE A 70 -2.76 2.42 -5.13
N ARG A 71 -2.48 1.15 -4.79
CA ARG A 71 -2.45 0.70 -3.38
C ARG A 71 -1.45 1.50 -2.54
N ARG A 72 -0.24 1.73 -3.06
CA ARG A 72 0.76 2.56 -2.37
C ARG A 72 0.31 4.00 -2.22
N ASN A 73 -0.30 4.60 -3.24
CA ASN A 73 -0.76 5.99 -3.20
C ASN A 73 -1.93 6.15 -2.21
N VAL A 74 -2.85 5.19 -2.14
CA VAL A 74 -3.94 5.21 -1.14
C VAL A 74 -3.37 5.11 0.28
N LEU A 75 -2.39 4.24 0.51
CA LEU A 75 -1.73 4.13 1.82
C LEU A 75 -0.97 5.41 2.18
N LYS A 76 -0.26 6.03 1.23
CA LYS A 76 0.43 7.30 1.43
C LYS A 76 -0.54 8.42 1.77
N ARG A 77 -1.63 8.59 1.01
CA ARG A 77 -2.67 9.60 1.30
C ARG A 77 -3.34 9.41 2.65
N LYS A 78 -3.49 8.16 3.12
CA LYS A 78 -3.99 7.87 4.48
C LYS A 78 -2.99 8.20 5.58
N GLN A 79 -1.70 8.25 5.25
CA GLN A 79 -0.60 8.54 6.17
C GLN A 79 -0.21 10.02 6.17
N GLU A 80 -0.59 10.77 5.14
CA GLU A 80 -0.43 12.23 5.11
C GLU A 80 -1.31 12.85 6.19
N GLU A 81 -0.66 13.32 7.25
CA GLU A 81 -1.31 14.09 8.32
C GLU A 81 -1.65 15.48 7.77
N VAL A 82 -2.93 15.83 7.79
CA VAL A 82 -3.42 17.13 7.37
C VAL A 82 -3.56 18.00 8.61
N PHE A 83 -2.84 19.13 8.63
CA PHE A 83 -2.93 20.13 9.68
C PHE A 83 -3.66 21.36 9.14
N ASP A 84 -4.73 21.74 9.81
CA ASP A 84 -5.43 22.99 9.54
C ASP A 84 -4.63 24.18 10.11
N ASP A 85 -4.73 25.34 9.46
CA ASP A 85 -4.20 26.59 10.02
C ASP A 85 -4.92 26.98 11.31
N ALA A 86 -4.25 27.75 12.17
CA ALA A 86 -4.75 28.08 13.50
C ALA A 86 -6.12 28.80 13.49
N ASP A 87 -6.35 29.65 12.50
CA ASP A 87 -7.61 30.39 12.39
C ASP A 87 -8.74 29.54 11.80
N GLU A 88 -8.43 28.64 10.86
CA GLU A 88 -9.38 27.66 10.35
C GLU A 88 -9.82 26.69 11.45
N LEU A 89 -8.88 26.18 12.25
CA LEU A 89 -9.15 25.30 13.37
C LEU A 89 -10.06 25.97 14.41
N LYS A 90 -9.77 27.23 14.78
CA LYS A 90 -10.62 28.00 15.71
C LYS A 90 -12.04 28.17 15.16
N SER A 91 -12.18 28.44 13.86
CA SER A 91 -13.49 28.59 13.22
C SER A 91 -14.28 27.27 13.27
N LYS A 92 -13.66 26.15 12.87
CA LYS A 92 -14.27 24.81 12.90
C LYS A 92 -14.67 24.40 14.32
N VAL A 93 -13.84 24.66 15.33
CA VAL A 93 -14.14 24.37 16.74
C VAL A 93 -15.33 25.20 17.25
N LYS A 94 -15.43 26.48 16.88
CA LYS A 94 -16.60 27.32 17.23
C LYS A 94 -17.89 26.78 16.61
N GLN A 95 -17.86 26.34 15.36
CA GLN A 95 -19.01 25.74 14.69
C GLN A 95 -19.42 24.42 15.37
N LEU A 96 -18.45 23.58 15.72
CA LEU A 96 -18.71 22.35 16.48
C LEU A 96 -19.34 22.64 17.85
N ALA A 97 -18.83 23.62 18.59
CA ALA A 97 -19.39 24.01 19.89
C ALA A 97 -20.84 24.50 19.77
N ALA A 98 -21.15 25.27 18.73
CA ALA A 98 -22.52 25.71 18.46
C ALA A 98 -23.44 24.53 18.12
N ALA A 99 -22.99 23.58 17.29
CA ALA A 99 -23.75 22.39 16.93
C ALA A 99 -24.02 21.50 18.14
N VAL A 100 -23.02 21.28 19.00
CA VAL A 100 -23.18 20.51 20.25
C VAL A 100 -24.19 21.16 21.19
N LYS A 101 -24.17 22.49 21.33
CA LYS A 101 -25.13 23.23 22.18
C LYS A 101 -26.58 23.10 21.67
N GLN A 102 -26.77 22.97 20.36
CA GLN A 102 -28.09 22.89 19.73
C GLN A 102 -28.61 21.44 19.62
N ALA A 103 -27.75 20.44 19.82
CA ALA A 103 -28.12 19.05 19.68
C ALA A 103 -28.87 18.53 20.91
N ASN A 104 -30.02 17.89 20.71
CA ASN A 104 -30.76 17.20 21.78
C ASN A 104 -30.09 15.87 22.18
N HIS A 105 -29.40 15.23 21.23
CA HIS A 105 -28.70 13.97 21.43
C HIS A 105 -27.35 14.01 20.70
N LEU A 106 -26.29 13.63 21.40
CA LEU A 106 -24.93 13.60 20.88
C LEU A 106 -24.38 12.18 20.93
N VAL A 107 -23.91 11.66 19.79
CA VAL A 107 -23.21 10.37 19.69
C VAL A 107 -21.80 10.64 19.19
N VAL A 108 -20.79 10.18 19.94
CA VAL A 108 -19.37 10.37 19.62
C VAL A 108 -18.72 9.03 19.31
N TYR A 109 -18.22 8.87 18.09
CA TYR A 109 -17.45 7.69 17.69
C TYR A 109 -15.97 7.93 17.97
N THR A 110 -15.40 7.13 18.87
CA THR A 110 -13.98 7.21 19.24
C THR A 110 -13.19 6.04 18.64
N GLY A 111 -11.92 6.28 18.35
CA GLY A 111 -11.00 5.28 17.80
C GLY A 111 -9.60 5.40 18.41
N ALA A 112 -8.61 4.72 17.84
CA ALA A 112 -7.26 4.66 18.41
C ALA A 112 -6.57 6.04 18.56
N GLY A 113 -6.91 7.03 17.73
CA GLY A 113 -6.27 8.35 17.74
C GLY A 113 -6.33 9.11 19.07
N ILE A 114 -7.43 9.01 19.82
CA ILE A 114 -7.56 9.67 21.12
C ILE A 114 -6.70 9.01 22.22
N SER A 115 -6.40 7.73 22.07
CA SER A 115 -5.56 7.00 23.03
C SER A 115 -4.07 7.29 22.84
N THR A 116 -3.65 7.67 21.63
CA THR A 116 -2.27 8.03 21.30
C THR A 116 -1.80 9.25 22.07
N VAL A 117 -2.67 10.27 22.22
CA VAL A 117 -2.35 11.49 22.98
C VAL A 117 -2.43 11.28 24.49
N CYS A 118 -3.33 10.40 24.96
CA CYS A 118 -3.49 10.11 26.39
C CYS A 118 -2.26 9.40 26.97
N ARG A 119 -1.53 8.62 26.16
CA ARG A 119 -0.29 7.96 26.60
C ARG A 119 0.88 8.92 26.81
N THR A 120 0.90 10.05 26.11
CA THR A 120 2.02 11.02 26.12
C THR A 120 1.75 12.27 26.96
N PHE A 121 0.48 12.67 27.12
CA PHE A 121 0.09 13.90 27.84
C PHE A 121 -0.48 13.69 29.26
N LEU A 122 -0.62 12.44 29.72
CA LEU A 122 -1.33 12.13 30.96
C LEU A 122 -0.40 11.80 32.15
N PRO A 123 0.32 12.79 32.68
CA PRO A 123 0.41 12.91 34.12
C PRO A 123 -0.44 14.08 34.64
N LEU A 124 -1.02 14.93 33.77
CA LEU A 124 -1.52 16.24 34.21
C LEU A 124 -3.04 16.47 34.19
N CYS A 125 -3.87 15.61 33.58
CA CYS A 125 -5.29 15.95 33.38
C CYS A 125 -6.34 14.94 33.87
N PHE A 126 -5.98 13.87 34.58
CA PHE A 126 -6.99 12.89 35.03
C PHE A 126 -7.67 13.20 36.37
N CYS A 127 -7.37 14.33 37.03
CA CYS A 127 -7.96 14.63 38.35
C CYS A 127 -9.30 15.39 38.32
N ASP A 128 -9.69 16.07 37.24
CA ASP A 128 -10.83 17.01 37.30
C ASP A 128 -12.10 16.59 36.57
N LEU A 129 -12.22 15.34 36.12
CA LEU A 129 -13.50 14.83 35.59
C LEU A 129 -14.39 14.22 36.68
N LYS A 130 -14.57 14.99 37.77
CA LYS A 130 -15.69 14.86 38.70
C LYS A 130 -16.75 15.90 38.30
N VAL A 131 -17.35 15.72 37.13
CA VAL A 131 -18.62 16.39 36.78
C VAL A 131 -19.72 15.54 37.42
N SER A 132 -20.06 15.80 38.68
CA SER A 132 -21.13 16.75 39.04
C SER A 132 -22.43 16.45 38.30
N GLN A 133 -22.93 15.22 38.47
CA GLN A 133 -24.35 14.91 38.33
C GLN A 133 -25.06 15.48 39.56
N LYS A 134 -25.69 16.64 39.41
CA LYS A 134 -26.79 17.12 40.24
C LYS A 134 -27.97 17.39 39.33
#